data_AF-A0A7S1ABB9-F1
#
_entry.id   AF-A0A7S1ABB9-F1
#
_cell.length_a   1.000
_cell.length_b   1.000
_cell.length_c   1.000
_cell.angle_alpha   90.00
_cell.angle_beta   90.00
_cell.angle_gamma   90.00
#
_symmetry.space_group_name_H-M   'P 1'
#
loop_
_entity.id
_entity.type
_entity.pdbx_description
1 polymer ?
#
loop_
_entity_poly.entity_id
_entity_poly.type
_entity_poly.pdbx_seq_one_letter_code
_entity_poly.pdbx_strand_id
1 'polypeptide(L)'
;MLRSLLTDPVNLLQASKTLRGTAGDSECFFGIACGSWESYSMVILASCLLAAILCSMATYTMIREEQEENITPLCPALIVKDEQLEFTMPSQCGSEVIEVIDMSGKHIVKLTQELRDPFRPGSMGVAATVKLCSPQDIVLATIVVRPAAKQGVALCRAGCEIFGFVEQVTDKRYDIRHRTGHLLMTMVGDFETGQVQCLSPAGGVVGTMGHKEERVVGCVHQHVDAGLLIGSLCATQLHKKINSVPPAPTLDDDLAKKLDGVAAD
;
A
#
# COMPACT_ATOMS: atom_id res chain seq x y z
N MET A 1 -28.43 -14.47 -13.08
CA MET A 1 -29.39 -14.27 -14.20
C MET A 1 -28.73 -13.52 -15.36
N LEU A 2 -27.56 -13.95 -15.84
CA LEU A 2 -26.84 -13.26 -16.93
C LEU A 2 -25.94 -14.25 -17.68
N ARG A 3 -26.51 -15.39 -18.09
CA ARG A 3 -25.80 -16.47 -18.80
C ARG A 3 -26.57 -17.08 -19.98
N SER A 4 -27.62 -16.44 -20.49
CA SER A 4 -28.47 -17.04 -21.54
C SER A 4 -28.53 -16.29 -22.88
N LEU A 5 -27.52 -15.48 -23.24
CA LEU A 5 -27.54 -14.69 -24.49
C LEU A 5 -26.35 -14.95 -25.44
N LEU A 6 -25.66 -16.08 -25.31
CA LEU A 6 -24.51 -16.43 -26.18
C LEU A 6 -24.60 -17.83 -26.77
N THR A 7 -25.77 -18.20 -27.27
CA THR A 7 -25.96 -19.42 -28.06
C THR A 7 -26.94 -19.14 -29.18
N ASP A 8 -26.46 -18.46 -30.23
CA ASP A 8 -27.01 -18.59 -31.58
C ASP A 8 -25.97 -18.11 -32.62
N PRO A 9 -25.05 -18.99 -33.07
CA PRO A 9 -24.27 -18.74 -34.27
C PRO A 9 -25.13 -19.17 -35.48
N VAL A 10 -26.22 -18.47 -35.74
CA VAL A 10 -27.17 -18.85 -36.79
C VAL A 10 -27.46 -17.64 -37.67
N ASN A 11 -27.06 -17.74 -38.93
CA ASN A 11 -27.57 -17.01 -40.10
C ASN A 11 -27.02 -15.64 -40.52
N LEU A 12 -25.88 -15.15 -40.01
CA LEU A 12 -25.23 -13.99 -40.66
C LEU A 12 -24.60 -14.32 -42.02
N LEU A 13 -24.21 -15.58 -42.26
CA LEU A 13 -23.62 -16.05 -43.52
C LEU A 13 -24.65 -16.37 -44.62
N GLN A 14 -25.94 -16.49 -44.30
CA GLN A 14 -27.00 -16.70 -45.30
C GLN A 14 -27.62 -15.39 -45.80
N ALA A 15 -27.56 -14.31 -45.01
CA ALA A 15 -28.10 -13.01 -45.43
C ALA A 15 -27.25 -12.29 -46.50
N SER A 16 -25.96 -12.63 -46.66
CA SER A 16 -25.11 -11.99 -47.67
C SER A 16 -25.27 -12.57 -49.09
N LYS A 17 -25.88 -13.76 -49.23
CA LYS A 17 -26.03 -14.42 -50.54
C LYS A 17 -27.21 -13.91 -51.36
N THR A 18 -28.18 -13.23 -50.75
CA THR A 18 -29.42 -12.82 -51.43
C THR A 18 -29.36 -11.42 -52.05
N LEU A 19 -28.25 -10.68 -51.88
CA LEU A 19 -28.03 -9.36 -52.50
C LEU A 19 -27.26 -9.39 -53.82
N ARG A 20 -26.85 -10.58 -54.32
CA ARG A 20 -26.36 -10.74 -55.70
C ARG A 20 -27.53 -10.90 -56.67
N GLY A 21 -28.31 -9.83 -56.78
CA GLY A 21 -29.19 -9.62 -57.92
C GLY A 21 -28.35 -9.46 -59.20
N THR A 22 -28.82 -10.14 -60.24
CA THR A 22 -28.30 -10.18 -61.61
C THR A 22 -28.04 -8.78 -62.20
N ALA A 23 -26.80 -8.33 -62.14
CA ALA A 23 -26.31 -7.22 -62.96
C ALA A 23 -25.75 -7.81 -64.27
N GLY A 24 -26.28 -7.35 -65.40
CA GLY A 24 -25.85 -7.74 -66.72
C GLY A 24 -24.40 -7.35 -67.01
N ASP A 25 -23.83 -8.06 -67.97
CA ASP A 25 -22.51 -7.80 -68.56
C ASP A 25 -22.45 -6.38 -69.14
N SER A 26 -22.05 -5.42 -68.30
CA SER A 26 -21.42 -4.19 -68.76
C SER A 26 -19.92 -4.37 -68.65
N GLU A 27 -19.28 -4.42 -69.82
CA GLU A 27 -17.84 -4.40 -70.00
C GLU A 27 -17.21 -3.27 -69.17
N CYS A 28 -16.45 -3.63 -68.14
CA CYS A 28 -15.66 -2.71 -67.33
C CYS A 28 -14.48 -2.17 -68.16
N PHE A 29 -14.79 -1.22 -69.03
CA PHE A 29 -13.84 -0.48 -69.85
C PHE A 29 -13.32 0.74 -69.07
N PHE A 30 -12.52 0.55 -68.01
CA PHE A 30 -11.60 1.58 -67.49
C PHE A 30 -10.61 0.98 -66.48
N GLY A 31 -9.39 0.69 -66.95
CA GLY A 31 -8.26 0.21 -66.15
C GLY A 31 -7.65 1.23 -65.19
N ILE A 32 -8.43 2.14 -64.61
CA ILE A 32 -7.96 3.19 -63.66
C ILE A 32 -8.82 3.26 -62.37
N ALA A 33 -9.96 2.57 -62.26
CA ALA A 33 -10.90 2.80 -61.15
C ALA A 33 -11.05 1.67 -60.09
N CYS A 34 -10.33 0.54 -60.21
CA CYS A 34 -10.50 -0.59 -59.27
C CYS A 34 -9.55 -0.60 -58.05
N GLY A 35 -8.48 0.20 -58.03
CA GLY A 35 -7.49 0.17 -56.93
C GLY A 35 -7.74 1.12 -55.76
N SER A 36 -8.64 2.10 -55.92
CA SER A 36 -8.91 3.11 -54.89
C SER A 36 -9.73 2.54 -53.73
N TRP A 37 -10.71 1.66 -54.00
CA TRP A 37 -11.58 1.10 -52.96
C TRP A 37 -10.83 0.19 -51.97
N GLU A 38 -9.87 -0.59 -52.48
CA GLU A 38 -8.99 -1.41 -51.63
C GLU A 38 -8.13 -0.51 -50.72
N SER A 39 -7.59 0.56 -51.29
CA SER A 39 -6.81 1.56 -50.54
C SER A 39 -7.64 2.25 -49.46
N TYR A 40 -8.87 2.67 -49.78
CA TYR A 40 -9.80 3.25 -48.80
C TYR A 40 -10.20 2.26 -47.70
N SER A 41 -10.48 1.01 -48.07
CA SER A 41 -10.83 -0.04 -47.10
C SER A 41 -9.70 -0.28 -46.10
N MET A 42 -8.44 -0.27 -46.57
CA MET A 42 -7.26 -0.39 -45.73
C MET A 42 -7.11 0.81 -44.78
N VAL A 43 -7.32 2.04 -45.28
CA VAL A 43 -7.26 3.26 -44.44
C VAL A 43 -8.34 3.25 -43.37
N ILE A 44 -9.58 2.88 -43.71
CA ILE A 44 -10.68 2.78 -42.74
C ILE A 44 -10.35 1.73 -41.69
N LEU A 45 -9.94 0.53 -42.09
CA LEU A 45 -9.61 -0.55 -41.16
C LEU A 45 -8.45 -0.17 -40.25
N ALA A 46 -7.40 0.48 -40.79
CA ALA A 46 -6.30 1.00 -40.01
C ALA A 46 -6.74 2.07 -39.01
N SER A 47 -7.64 2.99 -39.43
CA SER A 47 -8.18 4.03 -38.54
C SER A 47 -9.04 3.44 -37.42
N CYS A 48 -9.88 2.44 -37.72
CA CYS A 48 -10.68 1.74 -36.72
C CYS A 48 -9.80 0.96 -35.74
N LEU A 49 -8.75 0.30 -36.24
CA LEU A 49 -7.79 -0.41 -35.39
C LEU A 49 -7.04 0.55 -34.47
N LEU A 50 -6.58 1.69 -35.00
CA LEU A 50 -5.91 2.72 -34.22
C LEU A 50 -6.84 3.29 -33.14
N ALA A 51 -8.08 3.61 -33.49
CA ALA A 51 -9.08 4.09 -32.55
C ALA A 51 -9.37 3.04 -31.46
N ALA A 52 -9.47 1.75 -31.81
CA ALA A 52 -9.68 0.67 -30.86
C ALA A 52 -8.51 0.49 -29.89
N ILE A 53 -7.26 0.61 -30.37
CA ILE A 53 -6.06 0.57 -29.53
C ILE A 53 -6.06 1.75 -28.55
N LEU A 54 -6.33 2.97 -29.03
CA LEU A 54 -6.38 4.16 -28.18
C LEU A 54 -7.50 4.07 -27.13
N CYS A 55 -8.69 3.58 -27.51
CA CYS A 55 -9.79 3.34 -26.56
C CYS A 55 -9.42 2.29 -25.51
N SER A 56 -8.75 1.21 -25.91
CA SER A 56 -8.30 0.16 -25.00
C SER A 56 -7.26 0.68 -24.02
N MET A 57 -6.30 1.49 -24.49
CA MET A 57 -5.33 2.16 -23.64
C MET A 57 -5.99 3.11 -22.65
N ALA A 58 -6.93 3.94 -23.10
CA ALA A 58 -7.67 4.86 -22.23
C ALA A 58 -8.50 4.12 -21.17
N THR A 59 -9.16 3.03 -21.57
CA THR A 59 -9.92 2.18 -20.64
C THR A 59 -8.98 1.51 -19.63
N TYR A 60 -7.83 1.01 -20.09
CA TYR A 60 -6.84 0.41 -19.21
C TYR A 60 -6.25 1.42 -18.21
N THR A 61 -5.98 2.66 -18.62
CA THR A 61 -5.51 3.70 -17.71
C THR A 61 -6.58 4.06 -16.67
N MET A 62 -7.85 4.17 -17.07
CA MET A 62 -8.94 4.44 -16.12
C MET A 62 -9.15 3.29 -15.14
N ILE A 63 -9.14 2.04 -15.61
CA ILE A 63 -9.26 0.86 -14.73
C ILE A 63 -8.09 0.80 -13.76
N ARG A 64 -6.88 1.14 -14.22
CA ARG A 64 -5.70 1.14 -13.37
C ARG A 64 -5.81 2.22 -12.29
N GLU A 65 -6.23 3.43 -12.65
CA GLU A 65 -6.49 4.51 -11.69
C GLU A 65 -7.55 4.08 -10.67
N GLU A 66 -8.64 3.46 -11.12
CA GLU A 66 -9.71 2.96 -10.25
C GLU A 66 -9.22 1.83 -9.31
N GLN A 67 -8.29 0.97 -9.75
CA GLN A 67 -7.67 -0.03 -8.88
C GLN A 67 -6.73 0.59 -7.85
N GLU A 68 -6.05 1.67 -8.21
CA GLU A 68 -5.21 2.45 -7.27
C GLU A 68 -6.10 3.16 -6.22
N GLU A 69 -7.32 3.59 -6.58
CA GLU A 69 -8.31 4.18 -5.68
C GLU A 69 -9.04 3.17 -4.77
N ASN A 70 -9.13 1.90 -5.17
CA ASN A 70 -9.92 0.90 -4.45
C ASN A 70 -9.12 0.11 -3.38
N ILE A 71 -7.95 0.62 -2.96
CA ILE A 71 -7.26 0.06 -1.81
C ILE A 71 -8.05 0.40 -0.55
N THR A 72 -8.83 -0.58 -0.10
CA THR A 72 -9.59 -0.48 1.16
C THR A 72 -8.66 -0.07 2.31
N PRO A 73 -9.03 0.95 3.11
CA PRO A 73 -8.16 1.50 4.14
C PRO A 73 -7.76 0.44 5.18
N LEU A 74 -6.66 0.69 5.90
CA LEU A 74 -6.21 -0.18 6.98
C LEU A 74 -7.26 -0.22 8.10
N CYS A 75 -7.74 0.96 8.50
CA CYS A 75 -8.73 1.16 9.56
C CYS A 75 -9.90 2.01 9.04
N PRO A 76 -10.91 1.43 8.35
CA PRO A 76 -12.05 2.19 7.82
C PRO A 76 -12.80 3.03 8.86
N ALA A 77 -12.81 2.60 10.12
CA ALA A 77 -13.43 3.31 11.23
C ALA A 77 -12.69 4.59 11.66
N LEU A 78 -11.43 4.76 11.23
CA LEU A 78 -10.55 5.90 11.59
C LEU A 78 -10.29 6.84 10.40
N ILE A 79 -11.11 6.76 9.33
CA ILE A 79 -11.05 7.73 8.25
C ILE A 79 -11.56 9.08 8.78
N VAL A 80 -10.73 10.11 8.62
CA VAL A 80 -11.09 11.48 8.98
C VAL A 80 -12.15 11.99 8.00
N LYS A 81 -13.36 12.33 8.47
CA LYS A 81 -14.48 12.69 7.59
C LYS A 81 -14.60 14.19 7.35
N ASP A 82 -14.41 14.99 8.39
CA ASP A 82 -14.78 16.41 8.39
C ASP A 82 -13.53 17.29 8.47
N GLU A 83 -13.12 17.69 9.67
CA GLU A 83 -11.94 18.52 9.89
C GLU A 83 -10.68 17.68 10.11
N GLN A 84 -9.52 18.32 9.99
CA GLN A 84 -8.24 17.67 10.30
C GLN A 84 -8.24 17.11 11.72
N LEU A 85 -7.81 15.86 11.88
CA LEU A 85 -7.73 15.20 13.16
C LEU A 85 -6.38 15.51 13.80
N GLU A 86 -6.40 16.37 14.81
CA GLU A 86 -5.25 16.60 15.68
C GLU A 86 -5.31 15.67 16.88
N PHE A 87 -4.19 14.99 17.15
CA PHE A 87 -4.09 14.01 18.23
C PHE A 87 -2.79 14.18 19.01
N THR A 88 -2.81 13.67 20.25
CA THR A 88 -1.63 13.55 21.08
C THR A 88 -1.49 12.13 21.61
N MET A 89 -0.24 11.68 21.76
CA MET A 89 0.09 10.41 22.38
C MET A 89 1.39 10.54 23.19
N PRO A 90 1.59 9.75 24.26
CA PRO A 90 2.86 9.70 24.98
C PRO A 90 4.06 9.39 24.07
N SER A 91 5.17 10.11 24.21
CA SER A 91 6.40 9.87 23.42
C SER A 91 7.16 8.62 23.85
N GLN A 92 6.96 8.15 25.08
CA GLN A 92 7.68 7.00 25.63
C GLN A 92 6.82 5.74 25.58
N CYS A 93 7.25 4.73 24.81
CA CYS A 93 6.74 3.35 24.87
C CYS A 93 7.20 2.60 26.14
N GLY A 94 7.20 3.26 27.30
CA GLY A 94 7.45 2.60 28.58
C GLY A 94 6.22 1.84 29.08
N SER A 95 5.03 2.31 28.70
CA SER A 95 3.76 1.65 29.00
C SER A 95 3.44 0.60 27.94
N GLU A 96 2.90 -0.53 28.38
CA GLU A 96 2.31 -1.55 27.48
C GLU A 96 1.05 -1.02 26.78
N VAL A 97 0.39 -0.02 27.36
CA VAL A 97 -0.84 0.58 26.84
C VAL A 97 -0.60 2.07 26.59
N ILE A 98 -0.79 2.50 25.35
CA ILE A 98 -0.62 3.90 24.94
C ILE A 98 -1.97 4.39 24.41
N GLU A 99 -2.49 5.44 25.02
CA GLU A 99 -3.76 6.04 24.60
C GLU A 99 -3.50 7.23 23.68
N VAL A 100 -4.17 7.22 22.53
CA VAL A 100 -4.15 8.33 21.58
C VAL A 100 -5.44 9.11 21.77
N ILE A 101 -5.30 10.37 22.15
CA ILE A 101 -6.40 11.28 22.45
C ILE A 101 -6.43 12.42 21.43
N ASP A 102 -7.62 12.86 21.05
CA ASP A 102 -7.77 14.08 20.25
C ASP A 102 -7.54 15.34 21.11
N MET A 103 -7.53 16.50 20.45
CA MET A 103 -7.39 17.80 21.14
C MET A 103 -8.57 18.14 22.07
N SER A 104 -9.72 17.46 21.93
CA SER A 104 -10.87 17.58 22.82
C SER A 104 -10.77 16.68 24.06
N GLY A 105 -9.75 15.82 24.13
CA GLY A 105 -9.55 14.84 25.20
C GLY A 105 -10.30 13.53 25.00
N LYS A 106 -10.92 13.30 23.84
CA LYS A 106 -11.61 12.06 23.51
C LYS A 106 -10.61 11.02 23.00
N HIS A 107 -10.75 9.79 23.49
CA HIS A 107 -9.94 8.67 23.02
C HIS A 107 -10.27 8.32 21.56
N ILE A 108 -9.24 8.31 20.72
CA ILE A 108 -9.31 7.91 19.31
C ILE A 108 -9.02 6.42 19.19
N VAL A 109 -7.86 6.00 19.68
CA VAL A 109 -7.35 4.62 19.59
C VAL A 109 -6.48 4.31 20.80
N LYS A 110 -6.50 3.06 21.23
CA LYS A 110 -5.65 2.49 22.27
C LYS A 110 -4.64 1.55 21.60
N LEU A 111 -3.36 1.79 21.81
CA LEU A 111 -2.29 0.92 21.36
C LEU A 111 -1.92 -0.03 22.50
N THR A 112 -1.88 -1.33 22.22
CA THR A 112 -1.40 -2.33 23.18
C THR A 112 -0.17 -3.01 22.61
N GLN A 113 0.96 -2.84 23.27
CA GLN A 113 2.27 -3.35 22.85
C GLN A 113 2.63 -4.63 23.61
N GLU A 114 2.92 -5.68 22.86
CA GLU A 114 3.44 -6.95 23.34
C GLU A 114 4.85 -7.14 22.77
N LEU A 115 5.88 -6.92 23.60
CA LEU A 115 7.25 -7.26 23.27
C LEU A 115 7.48 -8.73 23.58
N ARG A 116 8.01 -9.48 22.60
CA ARG A 116 8.38 -10.88 22.79
C ARG A 116 9.89 -10.99 22.86
N ASP A 117 10.35 -11.83 23.78
CA ASP A 117 11.75 -12.19 23.85
C ASP A 117 12.15 -12.96 22.57
N PRO A 118 13.04 -12.40 21.72
CA PRO A 118 13.47 -13.07 20.49
C PRO A 118 14.22 -14.38 20.77
N PHE A 119 14.79 -14.56 21.96
CA PHE A 119 15.54 -15.75 22.35
C PHE A 119 14.65 -16.87 22.91
N ARG A 120 13.36 -16.60 23.16
CA ARG A 120 12.45 -17.60 23.70
C ARG A 120 12.14 -18.66 22.62
N PRO A 121 12.44 -19.95 22.85
CA PRO A 121 12.14 -21.01 21.89
C PRO A 121 10.62 -21.05 21.63
N GLY A 122 10.25 -21.07 20.35
CA GLY A 122 8.85 -20.99 19.89
C GLY A 122 8.38 -19.60 19.48
N SER A 123 9.20 -18.55 19.60
CA SER A 123 8.92 -17.28 18.95
C SER A 123 9.02 -17.50 17.42
N MET A 124 7.92 -17.30 16.69
CA MET A 124 7.89 -17.48 15.22
C MET A 124 8.63 -16.35 14.46
N GLY A 125 9.76 -15.89 15.00
CA GLY A 125 10.53 -14.77 14.46
C GLY A 125 9.82 -13.42 14.60
N VAL A 126 8.87 -13.27 15.54
CA VAL A 126 8.19 -12.00 15.85
C VAL A 126 8.81 -11.41 17.11
N ALA A 127 9.43 -10.24 16.98
CA ALA A 127 10.05 -9.51 18.10
C ALA A 127 9.04 -8.64 18.86
N ALA A 128 8.06 -8.05 18.16
CA ALA A 128 7.05 -7.22 18.80
C ALA A 128 5.72 -7.30 18.03
N THR A 129 4.62 -7.17 18.76
CA THR A 129 3.27 -7.00 18.22
C THR A 129 2.63 -5.77 18.86
N VAL A 130 2.01 -4.91 18.07
CA VAL A 130 1.18 -3.82 18.59
C VAL A 130 -0.22 -3.94 18.02
N LYS A 131 -1.22 -3.87 18.89
CA LYS A 131 -2.63 -3.87 18.49
C LYS A 131 -3.17 -2.45 18.58
N LEU A 132 -3.75 -1.97 17.49
CA LEU A 132 -4.55 -0.75 17.46
C LEU A 132 -5.97 -1.16 17.80
N CYS A 133 -6.48 -0.70 18.93
CA CYS A 133 -7.82 -1.01 19.42
C CYS A 133 -8.68 0.26 19.48
N SER A 134 -9.95 0.15 19.16
CA SER A 134 -10.93 1.19 19.50
C SER A 134 -11.00 1.41 21.02
N PRO A 135 -11.60 2.51 21.49
CA PRO A 135 -11.86 2.74 22.91
C PRO A 135 -12.71 1.62 23.57
N GLN A 136 -13.43 0.82 22.78
CA GLN A 136 -14.20 -0.34 23.22
C GLN A 136 -13.40 -1.65 23.16
N ASP A 137 -12.07 -1.59 23.07
CA ASP A 137 -11.14 -2.73 22.97
C ASP A 137 -11.35 -3.63 21.73
N ILE A 138 -12.05 -3.16 20.70
CA ILE A 138 -12.15 -3.85 19.40
C ILE A 138 -10.87 -3.62 18.61
N VAL A 139 -10.18 -4.70 18.22
CA VAL A 139 -8.96 -4.63 17.38
C VAL A 139 -9.31 -4.08 15.99
N LEU A 140 -8.63 -3.01 15.58
CA LEU A 140 -8.76 -2.36 14.28
C LEU A 140 -7.64 -2.80 13.34
N ALA A 141 -6.40 -2.83 13.85
CA ALA A 141 -5.23 -3.25 13.12
C ALA A 141 -4.18 -3.87 14.06
N THR A 142 -3.23 -4.61 13.49
CA THR A 142 -2.10 -5.19 14.21
C THR A 142 -0.81 -4.91 13.46
N ILE A 143 0.21 -4.45 14.16
CA ILE A 143 1.57 -4.23 13.67
C ILE A 143 2.40 -5.40 14.14
N VAL A 144 3.14 -6.04 13.24
CA VAL A 144 4.01 -7.18 13.54
C VAL A 144 5.43 -6.85 13.12
N VAL A 145 6.36 -6.88 14.06
CA VAL A 145 7.77 -6.60 13.82
C VAL A 145 8.60 -7.88 13.87
N ARG A 146 9.43 -8.09 12.84
CA ARG A 146 10.33 -9.23 12.70
C ARG A 146 11.78 -8.72 12.57
N PRO A 147 12.73 -9.23 13.37
CA PRO A 147 14.09 -8.70 13.39
C PRO A 147 14.95 -9.11 12.18
N ALA A 148 14.60 -10.20 11.48
CA ALA A 148 15.48 -10.82 10.47
C ALA A 148 15.04 -10.61 9.00
N ALA A 149 13.98 -9.84 8.73
CA ALA A 149 13.46 -9.67 7.37
C ALA A 149 13.84 -8.30 6.81
N LYS A 150 14.24 -8.25 5.51
CA LYS A 150 14.39 -6.98 4.76
C LYS A 150 13.14 -6.09 4.81
N GLN A 151 11.97 -6.69 5.03
CA GLN A 151 10.70 -6.04 5.33
C GLN A 151 10.39 -6.25 6.81
N GLY A 152 11.02 -5.43 7.67
CA GLY A 152 11.07 -5.65 9.12
C GLY A 152 9.72 -5.47 9.83
N VAL A 153 8.76 -4.74 9.24
CA VAL A 153 7.47 -4.45 9.89
C VAL A 153 6.30 -4.64 8.94
N ALA A 154 5.33 -5.46 9.34
CA ALA A 154 4.08 -5.67 8.61
C ALA A 154 2.91 -4.98 9.33
N LEU A 155 2.02 -4.38 8.54
CA LEU A 155 0.73 -3.85 8.97
C LEU A 155 -0.36 -4.86 8.59
N CYS A 156 -1.20 -5.22 9.54
CA CYS A 156 -2.28 -6.19 9.36
C CYS A 156 -3.63 -5.58 9.77
N ARG A 157 -4.72 -6.00 9.12
CA ARG A 157 -6.09 -5.66 9.54
C ARG A 157 -6.53 -6.46 10.78
N ALA A 158 -7.71 -6.16 11.31
CA ALA A 158 -8.35 -6.82 12.46
C ALA A 158 -8.43 -8.37 12.40
N GLY A 159 -8.23 -8.99 11.22
CA GLY A 159 -8.18 -10.45 11.03
C GLY A 159 -6.79 -11.04 10.77
N CYS A 160 -5.71 -10.33 11.13
CA CYS A 160 -4.32 -10.70 10.82
C CYS A 160 -4.01 -10.82 9.32
N GLU A 161 -4.88 -10.28 8.46
CA GLU A 161 -4.62 -10.17 7.02
C GLU A 161 -3.55 -9.10 6.80
N ILE A 162 -2.44 -9.48 6.14
CA ILE A 162 -1.39 -8.52 5.78
C ILE A 162 -1.98 -7.48 4.84
N PHE A 163 -1.97 -6.24 5.29
CA PHE A 163 -2.34 -5.06 4.53
C PHE A 163 -1.15 -4.48 3.78
N GLY A 164 -0.01 -4.35 4.47
CA GLY A 164 1.17 -3.72 3.90
C GLY A 164 2.42 -3.88 4.75
N PHE A 165 3.47 -3.20 4.33
CA PHE A 165 4.79 -3.21 4.95
C PHE A 165 5.30 -1.79 5.15
N VAL A 166 6.05 -1.60 6.23
CA VAL A 166 6.80 -0.36 6.49
C VAL A 166 8.26 -0.64 6.21
N GLU A 167 8.80 -0.01 5.18
CA GLU A 167 10.14 -0.22 4.66
C GLU A 167 11.01 1.00 4.92
N GLN A 168 12.15 0.81 5.58
CA GLN A 168 13.14 1.87 5.74
C GLN A 168 13.89 2.06 4.41
N VAL A 169 13.75 3.24 3.79
CA VAL A 169 14.48 3.60 2.57
C VAL A 169 15.77 4.32 2.92
N THR A 170 15.71 5.25 3.88
CA THR A 170 16.86 5.94 4.46
C THR A 170 16.62 6.17 5.95
N ASP A 171 17.61 6.68 6.68
CA ASP A 171 17.44 7.05 8.10
C ASP A 171 16.37 8.12 8.33
N LYS A 172 16.04 8.88 7.28
CA LYS A 172 15.06 9.98 7.27
C LYS A 172 13.85 9.69 6.40
N ARG A 173 13.69 8.46 5.91
CA ARG A 173 12.58 8.10 5.03
C ARG A 173 12.12 6.66 5.21
N TYR A 174 10.82 6.51 5.42
CA TYR A 174 10.12 5.24 5.40
C TYR A 174 9.05 5.25 4.31
N ASP A 175 8.99 4.20 3.52
CA ASP A 175 7.94 3.97 2.54
C ASP A 175 6.94 2.96 3.13
N ILE A 176 5.65 3.26 3.05
CA ILE A 176 4.57 2.38 3.48
C ILE A 176 3.92 1.84 2.22
N ARG A 177 4.05 0.54 2.00
CA ARG A 177 3.57 -0.14 0.78
C ARG A 177 2.45 -1.11 1.12
N HIS A 178 1.43 -1.14 0.29
CA HIS A 178 0.45 -2.22 0.29
C HIS A 178 1.14 -3.55 -0.04
N ARG A 179 0.55 -4.67 0.36
CA ARG A 179 1.08 -6.02 0.04
C ARG A 179 1.24 -6.31 -1.45
N THR A 180 0.58 -5.54 -2.32
CA THR A 180 0.73 -5.62 -3.79
C THR A 180 1.90 -4.78 -4.33
N GLY A 181 2.69 -4.15 -3.45
CA GLY A 181 3.84 -3.30 -3.81
C GLY A 181 3.50 -1.84 -4.07
N HIS A 182 2.21 -1.47 -4.07
CA HIS A 182 1.76 -0.10 -4.31
C HIS A 182 2.15 0.79 -3.13
N LEU A 183 2.74 1.96 -3.42
CA LEU A 183 3.09 2.95 -2.40
C LEU A 183 1.81 3.58 -1.87
N LEU A 184 1.59 3.53 -0.56
CA LEU A 184 0.42 4.11 0.11
C LEU A 184 0.74 5.46 0.72
N MET A 185 1.90 5.57 1.37
CA MET A 185 2.32 6.77 2.07
C MET A 185 3.84 6.77 2.22
N THR A 186 4.45 7.95 2.19
CA THR A 186 5.87 8.15 2.52
C THR A 186 5.99 8.96 3.80
N MET A 187 6.73 8.48 4.79
CA MET A 187 7.10 9.27 5.97
C MET A 187 8.51 9.83 5.78
N VAL A 188 8.67 11.15 5.82
CA VAL A 188 9.95 11.83 5.63
C VAL A 188 10.18 12.83 6.75
N GLY A 189 11.40 12.88 7.28
CA GLY A 189 11.76 13.89 8.27
C GLY A 189 12.79 13.38 9.27
N ASP A 190 12.83 14.04 10.42
CA ASP A 190 13.68 13.67 11.53
C ASP A 190 12.86 12.91 12.58
N PHE A 191 13.04 11.59 12.57
CA PHE A 191 12.37 10.68 13.49
C PHE A 191 12.96 10.70 14.91
N GLU A 192 14.12 11.33 15.14
CA GLU A 192 14.67 11.51 16.50
C GLU A 192 14.02 12.71 17.18
N THR A 193 13.90 13.84 16.46
CA THR A 193 13.19 15.03 16.96
C THR A 193 11.68 14.93 16.84
N GLY A 194 11.19 13.90 16.13
CA GLY A 194 9.76 13.66 15.91
C GLY A 194 9.15 14.55 14.83
N GLN A 195 9.92 15.39 14.15
CA GLN A 195 9.45 16.24 13.04
C GLN A 195 9.35 15.45 11.75
N VAL A 196 8.17 14.85 11.52
CA VAL A 196 7.94 13.94 10.40
C VAL A 196 6.73 14.39 9.61
N GLN A 197 6.86 14.42 8.29
CA GLN A 197 5.76 14.65 7.35
C GLN A 197 5.35 13.33 6.70
N CYS A 198 4.05 13.14 6.55
CA CYS A 198 3.45 12.03 5.85
C CYS A 198 2.96 12.53 4.49
N LEU A 199 3.46 11.94 3.41
CA LEU A 199 3.14 12.32 2.04
C LEU A 199 2.32 11.21 1.37
N SER A 200 1.30 11.60 0.63
CA SER A 200 0.60 10.74 -0.33
C SER A 200 1.52 10.31 -1.47
N PRO A 201 1.13 9.31 -2.28
CA PRO A 201 1.88 8.92 -3.47
C PRO A 201 2.01 10.07 -4.49
N ALA A 202 1.06 11.00 -4.50
CA ALA A 202 1.09 12.22 -5.31
C ALA A 202 2.03 13.31 -4.75
N GLY A 203 2.66 13.08 -3.60
CA GLY A 203 3.59 14.02 -2.94
C GLY A 203 2.90 15.09 -2.08
N GLY A 204 1.57 15.12 -2.01
CA GLY A 204 0.83 16.02 -1.11
C GLY A 204 0.91 15.57 0.34
N VAL A 205 0.99 16.51 1.28
CA VAL A 205 1.03 16.24 2.72
C VAL A 205 -0.35 15.74 3.19
N VAL A 206 -0.37 14.54 3.77
CA VAL A 206 -1.58 13.90 4.33
C VAL A 206 -1.59 13.90 5.86
N GLY A 207 -0.45 14.23 6.47
CA GLY A 207 -0.34 14.43 7.91
C GLY A 207 1.04 14.86 8.34
N THR A 208 1.15 15.31 9.57
CA THR A 208 2.39 15.78 10.18
C THR A 208 2.48 15.28 11.60
N MET A 209 3.71 15.08 12.08
CA MET A 209 4.00 14.68 13.44
C MET A 209 5.13 15.56 13.98
N GLY A 210 5.06 15.85 15.27
CA GLY A 210 6.03 16.64 16.00
C GLY A 210 6.08 16.19 17.46
N HIS A 211 7.15 16.53 18.15
CA HIS A 211 7.22 16.37 19.61
C HIS A 211 6.94 17.71 20.29
N LYS A 212 6.13 17.66 21.34
CA LYS A 212 5.90 18.75 22.27
C LYS A 212 6.03 18.19 23.69
N GLU A 213 7.09 18.59 24.38
CA GLU A 213 7.43 18.08 25.71
C GLU A 213 7.60 16.54 25.68
N GLU A 214 6.85 15.80 26.49
CA GLU A 214 6.87 14.32 26.53
C GLU A 214 5.78 13.67 25.66
N ARG A 215 5.14 14.44 24.78
CA ARG A 215 4.05 13.98 23.92
C ARG A 215 4.41 14.14 22.45
N VAL A 216 4.01 13.14 21.66
CA VAL A 216 3.93 13.27 20.22
C VAL A 216 2.59 13.93 19.90
N VAL A 217 2.65 14.97 19.08
CA VAL A 217 1.48 15.64 18.52
C VAL A 217 1.44 15.31 17.04
N GLY A 218 0.29 14.89 16.56
CA GLY A 218 0.06 14.59 15.16
C GLY A 218 -1.15 15.33 14.61
N CYS A 219 -1.14 15.57 13.30
CA CYS A 219 -2.27 16.08 12.54
C CYS A 219 -2.49 15.17 11.33
N VAL A 220 -3.73 14.77 11.09
CA VAL A 220 -4.15 13.94 9.96
C VAL A 220 -5.17 14.73 9.14
N HIS A 221 -4.92 14.87 7.84
CA HIS A 221 -5.82 15.61 6.95
C HIS A 221 -7.14 14.86 6.72
N GLN A 222 -8.15 15.59 6.23
CA GLN A 222 -9.44 15.04 5.84
C GLN A 222 -9.28 13.91 4.80
N HIS A 223 -10.17 12.92 4.89
CA HIS A 223 -10.24 11.74 4.03
C HIS A 223 -9.03 10.79 4.09
N VAL A 224 -8.12 11.01 5.04
CA VAL A 224 -6.98 10.13 5.29
C VAL A 224 -7.33 9.12 6.38
N ASP A 225 -6.81 7.90 6.24
CA ASP A 225 -6.90 6.86 7.27
C ASP A 225 -5.92 7.18 8.42
N ALA A 226 -6.46 7.68 9.55
CA ALA A 226 -5.64 7.98 10.72
C ALA A 226 -5.01 6.73 11.34
N GLY A 227 -5.64 5.56 11.19
CA GLY A 227 -5.09 4.28 11.65
C GLY A 227 -3.84 3.88 10.86
N LEU A 228 -3.79 4.16 9.56
CA LEU A 228 -2.58 3.97 8.75
C LEU A 228 -1.44 4.88 9.24
N LEU A 229 -1.72 6.16 9.50
CA LEU A 229 -0.72 7.12 9.96
C LEU A 229 -0.17 6.78 11.35
N ILE A 230 -1.06 6.60 12.33
CA ILE A 230 -0.69 6.23 13.71
C ILE A 230 0.02 4.87 13.72
N GLY A 231 -0.49 3.90 12.97
CA GLY A 231 0.10 2.57 12.88
C GLY A 231 1.51 2.58 12.26
N SER A 232 1.71 3.39 11.22
CA SER A 232 3.02 3.54 10.57
C SER A 232 4.03 4.24 11.46
N LEU A 233 3.60 5.26 12.23
CA LEU A 233 4.45 5.90 13.23
C LEU A 233 4.94 4.91 14.29
N CYS A 234 4.01 4.14 14.87
CA CYS A 234 4.34 3.13 15.87
C CYS A 234 5.28 2.06 15.29
N ALA A 235 5.00 1.60 14.06
CA ALA A 235 5.87 0.68 13.32
C ALA A 235 7.30 1.22 13.16
N THR A 236 7.47 2.48 12.76
CA THR A 236 8.78 3.10 12.61
C THR A 236 9.53 3.22 13.94
N GLN A 237 8.84 3.62 15.02
CA GLN A 237 9.44 3.71 16.35
C GLN A 237 9.93 2.34 16.84
N LEU A 238 9.14 1.28 16.63
CA LEU A 238 9.55 -0.07 16.99
C LEU A 238 10.70 -0.59 16.14
N HIS A 239 10.67 -0.32 14.83
CA HIS A 239 11.75 -0.69 13.92
C HIS A 239 13.08 -0.10 14.40
N LYS A 240 13.08 1.20 14.72
CA LYS A 240 14.25 1.88 15.28
C LYS A 240 14.68 1.30 16.62
N LYS A 241 13.73 1.09 17.54
CA LYS A 241 14.02 0.53 18.87
C LYS A 241 14.69 -0.84 18.76
N ILE A 242 14.19 -1.71 17.88
CA ILE A 242 14.74 -3.07 17.69
C ILE A 242 16.11 -3.03 17.03
N ASN A 243 16.31 -2.18 16.02
CA ASN A 243 17.60 -2.07 15.32
C ASN A 243 18.66 -1.30 16.12
N SER A 244 18.26 -0.52 17.13
CA SER A 244 19.18 0.16 18.05
C SER A 244 19.81 -0.77 19.08
N VAL A 245 19.26 -1.98 19.28
CA VAL A 245 19.83 -2.96 20.20
C VAL A 245 21.08 -3.56 19.56
N PRO A 246 22.27 -3.40 20.17
CA PRO A 246 23.48 -4.05 19.66
C PRO A 246 23.25 -5.55 19.55
N PRO A 247 23.78 -6.22 18.51
CA PRO A 247 23.74 -7.68 18.46
C PRO A 247 24.36 -8.21 19.76
N ALA A 248 23.69 -9.17 20.39
CA ALA A 248 24.23 -9.82 21.58
C ALA A 248 25.65 -10.32 21.25
N PRO A 249 26.63 -10.15 22.15
CA PRO A 249 27.98 -10.64 21.92
C PRO A 249 27.88 -12.14 21.57
N THR A 250 28.40 -12.51 20.41
CA THR A 250 28.47 -13.92 20.03
C THR A 250 29.42 -14.60 21.01
N LEU A 251 29.05 -15.79 21.49
CA LEU A 251 29.91 -16.60 22.37
C LEU A 251 31.31 -16.80 21.77
N ASP A 252 31.42 -16.75 20.45
CA ASP A 252 32.67 -16.83 19.71
C ASP A 252 33.60 -15.62 19.95
N ASP A 253 33.07 -14.42 20.14
CA ASP A 253 33.88 -13.23 20.43
C ASP A 253 34.50 -13.29 21.84
N ASP A 254 33.76 -13.85 22.80
CA ASP A 254 34.26 -14.08 24.16
C ASP A 254 35.23 -15.26 24.24
N LEU A 255 35.02 -16.31 23.41
CA LEU A 255 35.98 -17.41 23.29
C LEU A 255 37.27 -16.96 22.59
N ALA A 256 37.17 -16.17 21.52
CA ALA A 256 38.31 -15.61 20.82
C ALA A 256 39.15 -14.72 21.74
N LYS A 257 38.50 -13.82 22.51
CA LYS A 257 39.21 -13.01 23.52
C LYS A 257 39.86 -13.85 24.63
N LYS A 258 39.25 -14.96 25.04
CA LYS A 258 39.86 -15.87 26.03
C LYS A 258 41.03 -16.66 25.44
N LEU A 259 40.99 -17.03 24.17
CA LEU A 259 42.08 -17.76 23.52
C LEU A 259 43.28 -16.85 23.22
N ASP A 260 43.04 -15.61 22.81
CA ASP A 260 44.11 -14.63 22.56
C ASP A 260 44.85 -14.23 23.85
N GLY A 261 44.18 -14.29 25.01
CA GLY A 261 44.80 -14.04 26.32
C GLY A 261 45.70 -15.17 26.84
N VAL A 262 45.65 -16.37 26.25
CA VAL A 262 46.42 -17.56 26.73
C VAL A 262 47.72 -17.76 25.95
N ALA A 263 47.90 -17.12 24.79
CA ALA A 263 49.10 -17.26 23.96
C ALA A 263 50.23 -16.27 24.31
N ALA A 264 50.06 -15.45 25.35
CA ALA A 264 50.98 -14.37 25.72
C ALA A 264 51.86 -14.65 26.97
N ASP A 265 51.75 -15.84 27.56
CA ASP A 265 52.60 -16.33 28.66
C ASP A 265 53.41 -17.57 28.21
#